data_AF-A0A6P4DYZ7-F1
#
_entry.id   AF-A0A6P4DYZ7-F1
#
_cell.length_a   1.000
_cell.length_b   1.000
_cell.length_c   1.000
_cell.angle_alpha   90.00
_cell.angle_beta   90.00
_cell.angle_gamma   90.00
#
_symmetry.space_group_name_H-M   'P 1'
#
loop_
_entity.id
_entity.type
_entity.pdbx_description
1 polymer ?
#
loop_
_entity_poly.entity_id
_entity_poly.type
_entity_poly.pdbx_seq_one_letter_code
_entity_poly.pdbx_strand_id
1 'polypeptide(L)'
;QPLCLVRKYFGDKIALYFCWLGFYTEMLVYPSVVGTLCFIYGLATLESEDNTPSKEICNEYGTGNITLCPLCDRACSYQRLSESCLFSRLTYLFDNPSTVFFAIFMSFWATTFLELWKRKQSVLVWEWDLHNVDMDEENRPEFETNATTYRMNPVTREKEPYMSTWNRSIRFVITGSAVLFMISVVLSAVLGTILIA
;
A
#
# COMPACT_ATOMS: atom_id res chain seq x y z
N GLN A 1 13.31 -17.25 -12.14
CA GLN A 1 14.53 -16.41 -11.97
C GLN A 1 15.63 -17.23 -11.29
N PRO A 2 16.92 -17.17 -11.71
CA PRO A 2 17.98 -17.97 -11.07
C PRO A 2 18.47 -17.32 -9.76
N LEU A 3 17.80 -17.65 -8.66
CA LEU A 3 18.00 -17.01 -7.35
C LEU A 3 19.38 -17.31 -6.73
N CYS A 4 19.93 -18.50 -6.95
CA CYS A 4 21.22 -18.90 -6.39
C CYS A 4 22.39 -18.07 -6.94
N LEU A 5 22.34 -17.67 -8.22
CA LEU A 5 23.41 -16.88 -8.84
C LEU A 5 23.38 -15.43 -8.34
N VAL A 6 22.18 -14.85 -8.21
CA VAL A 6 21.98 -13.51 -7.65
C VAL A 6 22.50 -13.46 -6.22
N ARG A 7 22.18 -14.47 -5.41
CA ARG A 7 22.69 -14.62 -4.05
C ARG A 7 24.21 -14.66 -4.01
N LYS A 8 24.85 -15.48 -4.84
CA LYS A 8 26.31 -15.62 -4.85
C LYS A 8 27.03 -14.33 -5.26
N TYR A 9 26.42 -13.52 -6.13
CA TYR A 9 27.04 -12.29 -6.63
C TYR A 9 26.73 -11.04 -5.79
N PHE A 10 25.49 -10.90 -5.31
CA PHE A 10 25.00 -9.71 -4.62
C PHE A 10 24.79 -9.89 -3.10
N GLY A 11 24.85 -11.12 -2.60
CA GLY A 11 24.61 -11.45 -1.20
C GLY A 11 23.13 -11.65 -0.85
N ASP A 12 22.90 -11.99 0.42
CA ASP A 12 21.62 -12.51 0.91
C ASP A 12 20.53 -11.43 0.97
N LYS A 13 20.88 -10.20 1.39
CA LYS A 13 19.93 -9.08 1.50
C LYS A 13 19.27 -8.76 0.14
N ILE A 14 20.07 -8.69 -0.92
CA ILE A 14 19.57 -8.40 -2.28
C ILE A 14 18.81 -9.61 -2.85
N ALA A 15 19.30 -10.83 -2.59
CA ALA A 15 18.62 -12.03 -3.04
C ALA A 15 17.23 -12.21 -2.40
N LEU A 16 17.07 -11.90 -1.11
CA LEU A 16 15.78 -11.93 -0.42
C LEU A 16 14.77 -10.94 -1.03
N TYR A 17 15.20 -9.74 -1.41
CA TYR A 17 14.35 -8.76 -2.10
C TYR A 17 13.82 -9.33 -3.42
N PHE A 18 14.68 -9.91 -4.25
CA PHE A 18 14.25 -10.51 -5.52
C PHE A 18 13.38 -11.76 -5.32
N CYS A 19 13.62 -12.56 -4.28
CA CYS A 19 12.73 -13.65 -3.89
C CYS A 19 11.34 -13.15 -3.55
N TRP A 20 11.24 -12.09 -2.73
CA TRP A 20 9.97 -11.48 -2.35
C TRP A 20 9.24 -10.90 -3.56
N LEU A 21 9.95 -10.13 -4.39
CA LEU A 21 9.38 -9.53 -5.60
C LEU A 21 8.87 -10.59 -6.58
N GLY A 22 9.63 -11.66 -6.79
CA GLY A 22 9.23 -12.79 -7.62
C GLY A 22 7.97 -13.48 -7.09
N PHE A 23 7.92 -13.76 -5.79
CA PHE A 23 6.75 -14.34 -5.16
C PHE A 23 5.52 -13.41 -5.23
N TYR A 24 5.72 -12.11 -5.01
CA TYR A 24 4.67 -11.10 -5.11
C TYR A 24 4.09 -11.00 -6.52
N THR A 25 4.96 -10.96 -7.53
CA THR A 25 4.52 -10.91 -8.95
C THR A 25 3.80 -12.18 -9.38
N GLU A 26 4.24 -13.36 -8.93
CA GLU A 26 3.53 -14.62 -9.17
C GLU A 26 2.13 -14.62 -8.51
N MET A 27 2.04 -14.18 -7.25
CA MET A 27 0.78 -14.10 -6.53
C MET A 27 -0.15 -12.99 -7.04
N LEU A 28 0.37 -11.96 -7.70
CA LEU A 28 -0.42 -10.89 -8.34
C LEU A 28 -1.16 -11.36 -9.60
N VAL A 29 -0.77 -12.49 -10.20
CA VAL A 29 -1.48 -13.04 -11.37
C VAL A 29 -2.94 -13.36 -11.00
N TYR A 30 -3.19 -13.90 -9.81
CA TYR A 30 -4.55 -14.21 -9.34
C TYR A 30 -5.48 -12.99 -9.29
N PRO A 31 -5.17 -11.90 -8.54
CA PRO A 31 -6.00 -10.70 -8.52
C PRO A 31 -6.04 -9.98 -9.87
N SER A 32 -5.00 -10.08 -10.70
CA SER A 32 -5.04 -9.54 -12.06
C SER A 32 -6.07 -10.25 -12.93
N VAL A 33 -6.14 -11.59 -12.90
CA VAL A 33 -7.14 -12.36 -13.63
C VAL A 33 -8.55 -12.07 -13.10
N VAL A 34 -8.76 -12.10 -11.77
CA VAL A 34 -10.09 -11.83 -11.20
C VAL A 34 -10.52 -10.38 -11.45
N GLY A 35 -9.61 -9.41 -11.31
CA GLY A 35 -9.87 -7.99 -11.56
C GLY A 35 -10.19 -7.68 -13.02
N THR A 36 -9.47 -8.30 -13.97
CA THR A 36 -9.78 -8.16 -15.41
C THR A 36 -11.14 -8.76 -15.75
N LEU A 37 -11.52 -9.90 -15.15
CA LEU A 37 -12.87 -10.46 -15.31
C LEU A 37 -13.95 -9.52 -14.75
N CYS A 38 -13.74 -8.93 -13.58
CA CYS A 38 -14.68 -7.95 -13.00
C CYS A 38 -14.81 -6.69 -13.88
N PHE A 39 -13.71 -6.24 -14.48
CA PHE A 39 -13.71 -5.10 -15.41
C PHE A 39 -14.44 -5.42 -16.72
N ILE A 40 -14.21 -6.60 -17.30
CA ILE A 40 -14.92 -7.07 -18.50
C ILE A 40 -16.42 -7.21 -18.20
N TYR A 41 -16.79 -7.70 -17.01
CA TYR A 41 -18.18 -7.74 -16.56
C TYR A 41 -18.79 -6.34 -16.52
N GLY A 42 -18.10 -5.36 -15.92
CA GLY A 42 -18.56 -3.97 -15.88
C GLY A 42 -18.75 -3.33 -17.27
N LEU A 43 -17.89 -3.68 -18.24
CA LEU A 43 -18.07 -3.28 -19.64
C LEU A 43 -19.27 -3.95 -20.28
N ALA A 44 -19.47 -5.25 -20.05
CA ALA A 44 -20.57 -6.01 -20.62
C ALA A 44 -21.94 -5.57 -20.06
N THR A 45 -22.00 -5.18 -18.78
CA THR A 45 -23.24 -4.73 -18.14
C THR A 45 -23.49 -3.22 -18.25
N LEU A 46 -22.59 -2.46 -18.88
CA LEU A 46 -22.70 -1.00 -19.00
C LEU A 46 -23.99 -0.56 -19.71
N GLU A 47 -24.40 -1.32 -20.73
CA GLU A 47 -25.64 -1.10 -21.49
C GLU A 47 -26.82 -1.95 -21.00
N SER A 48 -26.63 -2.81 -20.01
CA SER A 48 -27.68 -3.68 -19.43
C SER A 48 -28.75 -2.87 -18.69
N GLU A 49 -29.94 -3.46 -18.50
CA GLU A 49 -31.04 -2.85 -17.73
C GLU A 49 -30.67 -2.56 -16.27
N ASP A 50 -29.66 -3.26 -15.72
CA ASP A 50 -29.19 -3.07 -14.35
C ASP A 50 -28.52 -1.72 -14.09
N ASN A 51 -28.08 -1.00 -15.13
CA ASN A 51 -27.47 0.32 -15.03
C ASN A 51 -28.48 1.45 -15.26
N THR A 52 -29.57 1.46 -14.49
CA THR A 52 -30.56 2.54 -14.54
C THR A 52 -29.99 3.93 -14.25
N PRO A 53 -29.04 4.14 -13.29
CA PRO A 53 -28.57 5.49 -12.97
C PRO A 53 -27.80 6.16 -14.12
N SER A 54 -26.87 5.45 -14.78
CA SER A 54 -26.15 6.05 -15.91
C SER A 54 -27.06 6.27 -17.12
N LYS A 55 -28.06 5.41 -17.34
CA LYS A 55 -29.04 5.58 -18.42
C LYS A 55 -29.91 6.82 -18.21
N GLU A 56 -30.36 7.08 -16.98
CA GLU A 56 -31.14 8.27 -16.65
C GLU A 56 -30.32 9.56 -16.81
N ILE A 57 -29.06 9.56 -16.36
CA ILE A 57 -28.15 10.70 -16.49
C ILE A 57 -27.87 11.01 -17.97
N CYS A 58 -27.65 9.98 -18.79
CA CYS A 58 -27.36 10.15 -20.22
C CYS A 58 -28.60 10.43 -21.09
N ASN A 59 -29.82 10.35 -20.55
CA ASN A 59 -31.05 10.55 -21.32
C ASN A 59 -31.45 12.03 -21.42
N GLU A 60 -31.14 12.68 -22.54
CA GLU A 60 -31.43 14.10 -22.79
C GLU A 60 -32.93 14.45 -22.86
N TYR A 61 -33.81 13.50 -23.17
CA TYR A 61 -35.25 13.75 -23.27
C TYR A 61 -36.00 13.47 -21.95
N GLY A 62 -35.30 12.96 -20.94
CA GLY A 62 -35.84 12.63 -19.62
C GLY A 62 -35.08 13.36 -18.50
N THR A 63 -34.60 12.59 -17.52
CA THR A 63 -33.91 13.08 -16.32
C THR A 63 -32.59 13.81 -16.63
N GLY A 64 -31.95 13.55 -17.76
CA GLY A 64 -30.70 14.21 -18.17
C GLY A 64 -30.84 15.69 -18.54
N ASN A 65 -32.06 16.18 -18.83
CA ASN A 65 -32.32 17.60 -19.12
C ASN A 65 -32.45 18.48 -17.86
N ILE A 66 -32.28 17.90 -16.67
CA ILE A 66 -32.33 18.66 -15.42
C ILE A 66 -31.10 19.57 -15.34
N THR A 67 -31.34 20.87 -15.17
CA THR A 67 -30.29 21.86 -14.93
C THR A 67 -29.84 21.82 -13.48
N LEU A 68 -28.57 21.55 -13.25
CA LEU A 68 -27.96 21.54 -11.93
C LEU A 68 -27.64 22.97 -11.47
N CYS A 69 -27.72 23.17 -10.15
CA CYS A 69 -27.25 24.41 -9.54
C CYS A 69 -25.72 24.52 -9.73
N PRO A 70 -25.19 25.74 -9.97
CA PRO A 70 -23.75 25.95 -10.03
C PRO A 70 -23.10 25.60 -8.69
N LEU A 71 -21.93 24.95 -8.73
CA LEU A 71 -21.19 24.56 -7.53
C LEU A 71 -20.46 25.73 -6.84
N CYS A 72 -20.48 26.93 -7.43
CA CYS A 72 -19.69 28.08 -6.99
C CYS A 72 -20.56 29.34 -6.81
N ASP A 73 -20.22 30.16 -5.82
CA ASP A 73 -21.03 31.30 -5.37
C ASP A 73 -21.08 32.49 -6.34
N ARG A 74 -20.02 32.75 -7.12
CA ARG A 74 -19.85 34.08 -7.75
C ARG A 74 -19.89 34.14 -9.28
N ALA A 75 -19.59 33.06 -10.02
CA ALA A 75 -19.66 33.08 -11.49
C ALA A 75 -19.50 31.67 -12.12
N CYS A 76 -20.43 30.75 -11.87
CA CYS A 76 -20.43 29.44 -12.53
C CYS A 76 -21.68 29.27 -13.41
N SER A 77 -21.49 28.70 -14.61
CA SER A 77 -22.60 28.41 -15.52
C SER A 77 -23.46 27.27 -14.99
N TYR A 78 -24.75 27.31 -15.27
CA TYR A 78 -25.63 26.16 -15.09
C TYR A 78 -25.18 25.03 -16.02
N GLN A 79 -25.04 23.83 -15.48
CA GLN A 79 -24.69 22.63 -16.23
C GLN A 79 -25.91 21.72 -16.33
N ARG A 80 -26.04 21.00 -17.45
CA ARG A 80 -27.08 19.97 -17.59
C ARG A 80 -26.55 18.66 -17.03
N LEU A 81 -27.43 17.87 -16.43
CA LEU A 81 -27.07 16.55 -15.89
C LEU A 81 -26.47 15.62 -16.96
N SER A 82 -26.94 15.72 -18.21
CA SER A 82 -26.43 14.95 -19.35
C SER A 82 -24.97 15.23 -19.71
N GLU A 83 -24.43 16.41 -19.37
CA GLU A 83 -23.02 16.75 -19.62
C GLU A 83 -22.06 15.85 -18.82
N SER A 84 -22.52 15.31 -17.68
CA SER A 84 -21.77 14.38 -16.82
C SER A 84 -21.97 12.91 -17.18
N CYS A 85 -22.58 12.60 -18.33
CA CYS A 85 -22.85 11.23 -18.78
C CYS A 85 -21.58 10.35 -18.84
N LEU A 86 -20.47 10.88 -19.37
CA LEU A 86 -19.21 10.14 -19.45
C LEU A 86 -18.70 9.77 -18.05
N PHE A 87 -18.74 10.72 -17.13
CA PHE A 87 -18.33 10.49 -15.74
C PHE A 87 -19.21 9.43 -15.08
N SER A 88 -20.53 9.49 -15.25
CA SER A 88 -21.44 8.47 -14.70
C SER A 88 -21.16 7.06 -15.23
N ARG A 89 -20.90 6.92 -16.54
CA ARG A 89 -20.53 5.62 -17.15
C ARG A 89 -19.21 5.09 -16.61
N LEU A 90 -18.23 5.98 -16.42
CA LEU A 90 -16.94 5.65 -15.84
C LEU A 90 -17.08 5.22 -14.37
N THR A 91 -17.90 5.92 -13.58
CA THR A 91 -18.21 5.53 -12.20
C THR A 91 -18.85 4.15 -12.13
N TYR A 92 -19.87 3.86 -12.96
CA TYR A 92 -20.49 2.53 -12.97
C TYR A 92 -19.48 1.42 -13.32
N LEU A 93 -18.55 1.70 -14.23
CA LEU A 93 -17.53 0.73 -14.61
C LEU A 93 -16.60 0.35 -13.43
N PHE A 94 -16.31 1.29 -12.52
CA PHE A 94 -15.50 1.04 -11.32
C PHE A 94 -16.34 0.62 -10.09
N ASP A 95 -17.58 1.07 -10.00
CA ASP A 95 -18.51 0.84 -8.89
C ASP A 95 -19.71 -0.01 -9.36
N ASN A 96 -19.42 -1.21 -9.82
CA ASN A 96 -20.44 -2.20 -10.18
C ASN A 96 -20.59 -3.27 -9.08
N PRO A 97 -21.67 -4.06 -9.07
CA PRO A 97 -21.86 -5.13 -8.09
C PRO A 97 -20.72 -6.16 -8.03
N SER A 98 -19.96 -6.37 -9.12
CA SER A 98 -18.82 -7.28 -9.16
C SER A 98 -17.61 -6.75 -8.37
N THR A 99 -17.48 -5.44 -8.18
CA THR A 99 -16.35 -4.88 -7.40
C THR A 99 -16.48 -5.14 -5.91
N VAL A 100 -17.71 -5.31 -5.40
CA VAL A 100 -17.97 -5.79 -4.03
C VAL A 100 -17.42 -7.21 -3.84
N PHE A 101 -17.66 -8.11 -4.79
CA PHE A 101 -17.09 -9.44 -4.78
C PHE A 101 -15.55 -9.39 -4.85
N PHE A 102 -15.00 -8.54 -5.71
CA PHE A 102 -13.56 -8.35 -5.82
C PHE A 102 -12.94 -7.83 -4.51
N ALA A 103 -13.60 -6.92 -3.79
CA ALA A 103 -13.11 -6.41 -2.51
C ALA A 103 -13.01 -7.51 -1.43
N ILE A 104 -14.01 -8.40 -1.37
CA ILE A 104 -13.98 -9.58 -0.49
C ILE A 104 -12.82 -10.50 -0.87
N PHE A 105 -12.68 -10.80 -2.16
CA PHE A 105 -11.57 -11.60 -2.68
C PHE A 105 -10.20 -11.00 -2.34
N MET A 106 -10.02 -9.69 -2.52
CA MET A 106 -8.76 -8.99 -2.21
C MET A 106 -8.40 -9.08 -0.72
N SER A 107 -9.39 -9.09 0.16
CA SER A 107 -9.20 -9.26 1.60
C SER A 107 -8.64 -10.67 1.91
N PHE A 108 -9.25 -11.71 1.33
CA PHE A 108 -8.76 -13.09 1.46
C PHE A 108 -7.39 -13.30 0.81
N TRP A 109 -7.19 -12.72 -0.37
CA TRP A 109 -5.91 -12.78 -1.09
C TRP A 109 -4.79 -12.14 -0.27
N ALA A 110 -5.01 -10.97 0.33
CA ALA A 110 -4.00 -10.29 1.15
C ALA A 110 -3.57 -11.14 2.35
N THR A 111 -4.52 -11.74 3.07
CA THR A 111 -4.21 -12.65 4.19
C THR A 111 -3.45 -13.87 3.71
N THR A 112 -3.92 -14.52 2.64
CA THR A 112 -3.28 -15.72 2.07
C THR A 112 -1.86 -15.42 1.58
N PHE A 113 -1.67 -14.28 0.91
CA PHE A 113 -0.37 -13.81 0.43
C PHE A 113 0.63 -13.67 1.59
N LEU A 114 0.24 -13.01 2.68
CA LEU A 114 1.11 -12.82 3.83
C LEU A 114 1.47 -14.15 4.51
N GLU A 115 0.51 -15.06 4.68
CA GLU A 115 0.77 -16.36 5.31
C GLU A 115 1.66 -17.27 4.44
N LEU A 116 1.40 -17.31 3.14
CA LEU A 116 2.26 -18.05 2.21
C LEU A 116 3.66 -17.44 2.11
N TRP A 117 3.78 -16.11 2.18
CA TRP A 117 5.08 -15.45 2.24
C TRP A 117 5.83 -15.82 3.52
N LYS A 118 5.19 -15.77 4.70
CA LYS A 118 5.81 -16.20 5.97
C LYS A 118 6.35 -17.63 5.85
N ARG A 119 5.55 -18.55 5.28
CA ARG A 119 6.00 -19.94 5.04
C ARG A 119 7.20 -19.99 4.10
N LYS A 120 7.17 -19.25 2.98
CA LYS A 120 8.26 -19.23 2.01
C LYS A 120 9.53 -18.62 2.60
N GLN A 121 9.39 -17.57 3.39
CA GLN A 121 10.48 -16.92 4.12
C GLN A 121 11.13 -17.92 5.10
N SER A 122 10.36 -18.69 5.87
CA SER A 122 10.93 -19.71 6.76
C SER A 122 11.73 -20.79 6.01
N VAL A 123 11.23 -21.23 4.84
CA VAL A 123 11.97 -22.18 4.00
C VAL A 123 13.27 -21.57 3.48
N LEU A 124 13.25 -20.30 3.04
CA LEU A 124 14.43 -19.59 2.57
C LEU A 124 15.46 -19.39 3.68
N VAL A 125 15.04 -19.00 4.88
CA VAL A 125 15.93 -18.83 6.03
C VAL A 125 16.65 -20.15 6.36
N TRP A 126 15.94 -21.28 6.27
CA TRP A 126 16.55 -22.60 6.49
C TRP A 126 17.47 -23.03 5.35
N GLU A 127 17.02 -22.92 4.09
CA GLU A 127 17.81 -23.30 2.91
C GLU A 127 19.08 -22.46 2.77
N TRP A 128 19.03 -21.20 3.23
CA TRP A 128 20.13 -20.25 3.13
C TRP A 128 20.97 -20.13 4.39
N ASP A 129 20.65 -20.91 5.43
CA ASP A 129 21.33 -20.92 6.72
C ASP A 129 21.43 -19.53 7.37
N LEU A 130 20.30 -18.79 7.36
CA LEU A 130 20.23 -17.41 7.86
C LEU A 130 19.71 -17.30 9.30
N HIS A 131 19.72 -18.39 10.07
CA HIS A 131 19.02 -18.43 11.36
C HIS A 131 19.69 -17.59 12.48
N ASN A 132 21.00 -17.34 12.40
CA ASN A 132 21.78 -16.68 13.47
C ASN A 132 22.41 -15.34 13.05
N VAL A 133 22.01 -14.80 11.89
CA VAL A 133 22.64 -13.57 11.33
C VAL A 133 22.53 -12.39 12.29
N ASP A 134 21.44 -12.29 13.06
CA ASP A 134 21.23 -11.20 14.02
C ASP A 134 22.25 -11.19 15.17
N MET A 135 22.83 -12.35 15.50
CA MET A 135 23.85 -12.48 16.56
C MET A 135 25.25 -12.11 16.05
N ASP A 136 25.46 -12.25 14.74
CA ASP A 136 26.74 -11.99 14.06
C ASP A 136 26.81 -10.57 13.46
N GLU A 137 25.74 -9.77 13.55
CA GLU A 137 25.71 -8.42 12.99
C GLU A 137 26.50 -7.44 13.89
N GLU A 138 27.55 -6.83 13.33
CA GLU A 138 28.41 -5.90 14.06
C GLU A 138 27.66 -4.64 14.49
N ASN A 139 27.98 -4.14 15.68
CA ASN A 139 27.41 -2.89 16.18
C ASN A 139 27.86 -1.71 15.30
N ARG A 140 26.94 -0.77 15.07
CA ARG A 140 27.24 0.49 14.38
C ARG A 140 28.43 1.21 15.06
N PRO A 141 29.47 1.62 14.33
CA PRO A 141 30.68 2.20 14.93
C PRO A 141 30.38 3.52 15.68
N GLU A 142 29.49 4.36 15.18
CA GLU A 142 29.08 5.60 15.87
C GLU A 142 28.34 5.35 17.20
N PHE A 143 27.78 4.16 17.39
CA PHE A 143 27.17 3.78 18.65
C PHE A 143 28.25 3.41 19.67
N GLU A 144 29.25 2.66 19.23
CA GLU A 144 30.39 2.26 20.07
C GLU A 144 31.21 3.48 20.53
N THR A 145 31.48 4.43 19.63
CA THR A 145 32.26 5.63 20.00
C THR A 145 31.53 6.56 20.96
N ASN A 146 30.21 6.63 20.88
CA ASN A 146 29.37 7.54 21.67
C ASN A 146 28.75 6.87 22.91
N ALA A 147 29.04 5.59 23.14
CA ALA A 147 28.49 4.83 24.26
C ALA A 147 29.15 5.24 25.58
N THR A 148 28.35 5.81 26.47
CA THR A 148 28.77 6.16 27.85
C THR A 148 28.48 5.06 28.86
N THR A 149 27.56 4.14 28.54
CA THR A 149 27.09 3.08 29.43
C THR A 149 27.35 1.72 28.81
N TYR A 150 27.91 0.80 29.61
CA TYR A 150 28.29 -0.56 29.19
C TYR A 150 27.62 -1.60 30.11
N ARG A 151 27.32 -2.78 29.56
CA ARG A 151 26.75 -3.92 30.27
C ARG A 151 27.55 -5.18 29.94
N MET A 152 27.74 -6.04 30.95
CA MET A 152 28.37 -7.34 30.75
C MET A 152 27.38 -8.32 30.13
N ASN A 153 27.73 -8.94 29.00
CA ASN A 153 26.89 -9.98 28.40
C ASN A 153 26.97 -11.27 29.25
N PRO A 154 25.83 -11.88 29.63
CA PRO A 154 25.81 -13.07 30.48
C PRO A 154 26.40 -14.33 29.82
N VAL A 155 26.50 -14.37 28.49
CA VAL A 155 26.98 -15.54 27.72
C VAL A 155 28.43 -15.39 27.33
N THR A 156 28.78 -14.30 26.63
CA THR A 156 30.13 -14.08 26.09
C THR A 156 31.11 -13.50 27.12
N ARG A 157 30.60 -12.93 28.22
CA ARG A 157 31.38 -12.20 29.24
C ARG A 157 32.20 -11.03 28.68
N GLU A 158 31.75 -10.48 27.55
CA GLU A 158 32.30 -9.26 26.98
C GLU A 158 31.49 -8.03 27.42
N LYS A 159 32.17 -6.88 27.51
CA LYS A 159 31.53 -5.60 27.85
C LYS A 159 30.96 -4.99 26.58
N GLU A 160 29.64 -4.91 26.49
CA GLU A 160 28.94 -4.35 25.34
C GLU A 160 28.35 -2.98 25.67
N PRO A 161 28.33 -2.03 24.71
CA PRO A 161 27.65 -0.76 24.88
C PRO A 161 26.15 -0.98 25.06
N TYR A 162 25.56 -0.37 26.09
CA TYR A 162 24.15 -0.55 26.44
C TYR A 162 23.46 0.79 26.61
N MET A 163 22.27 0.95 26.01
CA MET A 163 21.43 2.14 26.21
C MET A 163 20.32 1.86 27.22
N SER A 164 20.19 2.72 28.23
CA SER A 164 19.09 2.61 29.20
C SER A 164 17.73 2.75 28.51
N THR A 165 16.75 1.99 28.96
CA THR A 165 15.39 1.97 28.39
C THR A 165 14.73 3.35 28.43
N TRP A 166 14.95 4.12 29.50
CA TRP A 166 14.43 5.48 29.65
C TRP A 166 14.96 6.43 28.57
N ASN A 167 16.28 6.45 28.35
CA ASN A 167 16.89 7.30 27.32
C ASN A 167 16.46 6.86 25.92
N ARG A 168 16.29 5.55 25.71
CA ARG A 168 15.78 5.00 24.45
C ARG A 168 14.34 5.48 24.18
N SER A 169 13.47 5.41 25.19
CA SER A 169 12.07 5.88 25.06
C SER A 169 11.99 7.38 24.79
N ILE A 170 12.79 8.22 25.46
CA ILE A 170 12.82 9.67 25.19
C ILE A 170 13.22 9.94 23.73
N ARG A 171 14.26 9.26 23.23
CA ARG A 171 14.70 9.42 21.83
C ARG A 171 13.64 8.97 20.84
N PHE A 172 12.91 7.88 21.12
CA PHE A 172 11.77 7.46 20.31
C PHE A 172 10.62 8.49 20.32
N VAL A 173 10.33 9.11 21.46
CA VAL A 173 9.30 10.16 21.55
C VAL A 173 9.69 11.39 20.74
N ILE A 174 10.95 11.85 20.84
CA ILE A 174 11.44 13.03 20.10
C ILE A 174 11.47 12.77 18.59
N THR A 175 11.97 11.61 18.17
CA THR A 175 12.00 11.26 16.74
C THR A 175 10.60 11.02 16.20
N GLY A 176 9.73 10.37 16.98
CA GLY A 176 8.32 10.17 16.66
C GLY A 176 7.56 11.49 16.50
N SER A 177 7.76 12.46 17.40
CA SER A 177 7.10 13.77 17.30
C SER A 177 7.56 14.56 16.07
N ALA A 178 8.85 14.49 15.71
CA ALA A 178 9.36 15.10 14.48
C ALA A 178 8.73 14.48 13.21
N VAL A 179 8.58 13.15 13.17
CA VAL A 179 7.91 12.47 12.04
C VAL A 179 6.43 12.85 11.96
N LEU A 180 5.73 12.89 13.10
CA LEU A 180 4.33 13.32 13.15
C LEU A 180 4.17 14.77 12.68
N PHE A 181 5.10 15.65 13.05
CA PHE A 181 5.12 17.03 12.55
C PHE A 181 5.27 17.05 11.02
N MET A 182 6.22 16.30 10.46
CA MET A 182 6.39 16.21 9.00
C MET A 182 5.14 15.69 8.29
N ILE A 183 4.45 14.68 8.86
CA ILE A 183 3.18 14.17 8.32
C ILE A 183 2.11 15.27 8.37
N SER A 184 2.01 16.02 9.47
CA SER A 184 1.03 17.11 9.59
C SER A 184 1.26 18.22 8.56
N VAL A 185 2.52 18.52 8.23
CA VAL A 185 2.87 19.49 7.18
C VAL A 185 2.36 19.01 5.82
N VAL A 186 2.58 17.73 5.48
CA VAL A 186 2.08 17.15 4.22
C VAL A 186 0.55 17.20 4.16
N LEU A 187 -0.15 16.85 5.25
CA LEU A 187 -1.61 16.93 5.31
C LEU A 187 -2.12 18.37 5.15
N SER A 188 -1.45 19.34 5.78
CA SER A 188 -1.80 20.75 5.63
C SER A 188 -1.59 21.27 4.20
N ALA A 189 -0.55 20.78 3.50
CA ALA A 189 -0.33 21.11 2.10
C ALA A 189 -1.44 20.56 1.19
N VAL A 190 -1.89 19.32 1.43
CA VAL A 190 -3.02 18.73 0.69
C VAL A 190 -4.31 19.52 0.96
N LEU A 191 -4.59 19.86 2.21
CA LEU A 191 -5.73 20.74 2.53
C LEU A 191 -5.61 22.11 1.87
N GLY A 192 -4.40 22.67 1.82
CA GLY A 192 -4.10 23.90 1.09
C GLY A 192 -4.45 23.79 -0.39
N THR A 193 -4.10 22.68 -1.06
CA THR A 193 -4.48 22.48 -2.47
C THR A 193 -6.00 22.42 -2.67
N ILE A 194 -6.74 21.85 -1.72
CA ILE A 194 -8.21 21.77 -1.79
C ILE A 194 -8.85 23.14 -1.56
N LEU A 195 -8.31 23.96 -0.64
CA LEU A 195 -8.84 25.29 -0.34
C LEU A 195 -8.49 26.35 -1.42
N ILE A 196 -7.40 26.13 -2.17
CA ILE A 196 -6.96 27.02 -3.25
C ILE A 196 -7.68 26.68 -4.57
N ALA A 197 -8.10 25.42 -4.76
CA ALA A 197 -8.89 24.96 -5.90
C ALA A 197 -10.35 25.42 -5.81
#